data_AF-A0A1M3K2B9-F1
#
_entry.id   AF-A0A1M3K2B9-F1
#
_cell.length_a   1.000
_cell.length_b   1.000
_cell.length_c   1.000
_cell.angle_alpha   90.00
_cell.angle_beta   90.00
_cell.angle_gamma   90.00
#
_symmetry.space_group_name_H-M   'P 1'
#
loop_
_entity.id
_entity.type
_entity.pdbx_description
1 polymer ?
#
loop_
_entity_poly.entity_id
_entity_poly.type
_entity_poly.pdbx_seq_one_letter_code
_entity_poly.pdbx_strand_id
1 'polypeptide(L)'
;MFINFHIPENKQLIEELVPDGLNNRTFSIHIPNDLSSDEIRNLVQAADERFLRRKEIQDVRSNPINSSTYYTITNDELPNVCVIELSHFYIYDNWVSIRSGVFDRYLRLNISHFIGRIADFYNDNDQDVFFIKWDTTTLNRIPILKIRQLLKRKISPFGTFVSTDLILPVKKPEKSLDTEQKQLEIYRNHLPKKFELEFQTVFNGFSNQLKVSVFRTWENYLQNFILNENHISCLTKSMTKALITAIAGSDEKNGVWVELKTNNNSIIIPLNDVEDILLNPIFEKMFHFYQHWCEIFCY
;
A
#
# COMPACT_ATOMS: atom_id res chain seq x y z
N MET A 1 19.15 21.15 -5.58
CA MET A 1 19.54 21.49 -4.19
C MET A 1 19.91 20.20 -3.48
N PHE A 2 20.82 20.24 -2.51
CA PHE A 2 21.30 19.03 -1.81
C PHE A 2 21.04 19.12 -0.31
N ILE A 3 20.59 18.01 0.29
CA ILE A 3 20.62 17.82 1.75
C ILE A 3 21.80 16.90 2.06
N ASN A 4 22.83 17.44 2.72
CA ASN A 4 24.01 16.69 3.13
C ASN A 4 23.84 16.22 4.56
N PHE A 5 24.01 14.92 4.80
CA PHE A 5 23.93 14.31 6.12
C PHE A 5 25.32 13.90 6.58
N HIS A 6 25.69 14.31 7.79
CA HIS A 6 26.94 13.91 8.41
C HIS A 6 26.67 12.82 9.45
N ILE A 7 27.17 11.61 9.18
CA ILE A 7 27.03 10.47 10.09
C ILE A 7 28.31 10.33 10.92
N PRO A 8 28.20 10.36 12.26
CA PRO A 8 29.36 10.11 13.13
C PRO A 8 29.84 8.66 13.00
N GLU A 9 31.15 8.45 13.13
CA GLU A 9 31.87 7.19 12.87
C GLU A 9 31.29 5.94 13.55
N ASN A 10 30.53 6.12 14.63
CA ASN A 10 29.94 5.06 15.44
C ASN A 10 28.55 4.58 14.96
N LYS A 11 27.97 5.15 13.89
CA LYS A 11 26.70 4.70 13.32
C LYS A 11 26.91 3.95 12.00
N GLN A 12 26.36 2.73 11.92
CA GLN A 12 26.35 1.93 10.70
C GLN A 12 25.24 2.41 9.75
N LEU A 13 25.62 2.66 8.50
CA LEU A 13 24.71 2.84 7.37
C LEU A 13 24.18 1.48 6.89
N ILE A 14 23.04 1.49 6.21
CA ILE A 14 22.58 0.34 5.44
C ILE A 14 23.52 0.16 4.23
N GLU A 15 24.28 -0.94 4.23
CA GLU A 15 25.28 -1.29 3.20
C GLU A 15 24.65 -1.41 1.78
N GLU A 16 23.36 -1.77 1.68
CA GLU A 16 22.64 -1.87 0.41
C GLU A 16 22.48 -0.53 -0.34
N LEU A 17 22.64 0.61 0.36
CA LEU A 17 22.47 1.95 -0.23
C LEU A 17 23.79 2.69 -0.45
N VAL A 18 24.91 2.18 0.06
CA VAL A 18 26.22 2.86 0.00
C VAL A 18 27.31 1.81 -0.26
N PRO A 19 27.99 1.84 -1.43
CA PRO A 19 29.03 0.88 -1.78
C PRO A 19 30.15 0.79 -0.72
N ASP A 20 30.71 -0.42 -0.56
CA ASP A 20 31.81 -0.70 0.36
C ASP A 20 33.04 0.19 0.09
N GLY A 21 33.64 0.70 1.18
CA GLY A 21 34.93 1.41 1.13
C GLY A 21 34.91 2.92 1.42
N LEU A 22 33.75 3.52 1.67
CA LEU A 22 33.66 4.94 2.05
C LEU A 22 33.84 5.14 3.57
N ASN A 23 35.11 5.30 3.98
CA ASN A 23 35.49 5.82 5.29
C ASN A 23 35.29 7.35 5.30
N ASN A 24 34.61 7.90 6.33
CA ASN A 24 34.17 9.31 6.50
C ASN A 24 32.91 9.70 5.70
N ARG A 25 31.74 9.31 6.24
CA ARG A 25 30.45 9.22 5.56
C ARG A 25 29.63 10.51 5.64
N THR A 26 29.88 11.44 4.72
CA THR A 26 28.86 12.39 4.28
C THR A 26 28.12 11.77 3.10
N PHE A 27 26.79 11.87 3.06
CA PHE A 27 26.00 11.56 1.88
C PHE A 27 25.07 12.72 1.57
N SER A 28 24.76 12.93 0.29
CA SER A 28 23.90 14.01 -0.19
C SER A 28 22.66 13.42 -0.83
N ILE A 29 21.49 13.96 -0.48
CA ILE A 29 20.26 13.67 -1.21
C ILE A 29 20.00 14.83 -2.16
N HIS A 30 19.91 14.54 -3.46
CA HIS A 30 19.48 15.54 -4.43
C HIS A 30 17.96 15.75 -4.29
N ILE A 31 17.54 17.02 -4.13
CA ILE A 31 16.15 17.39 -3.87
C ILE A 31 15.68 18.52 -4.80
N PRO A 32 14.36 18.58 -5.10
CA PRO A 32 13.76 19.71 -5.80
C PRO A 32 14.02 21.04 -5.09
N ASN A 33 14.22 22.12 -5.86
CA ASN A 33 14.54 23.44 -5.30
C ASN A 33 13.33 24.17 -4.70
N ASP A 34 12.12 23.65 -4.94
CA ASP A 34 10.84 24.25 -4.59
C ASP A 34 10.16 23.58 -3.39
N LEU A 35 10.92 22.80 -2.60
CA LEU A 35 10.40 22.20 -1.37
C LEU A 35 10.21 23.26 -0.26
N SER A 36 9.09 23.17 0.44
CA SER A 36 8.81 23.93 1.66
C SER A 36 9.68 23.47 2.84
N SER A 37 9.84 24.30 3.87
CA SER A 37 10.63 23.94 5.06
C SER A 37 10.10 22.70 5.79
N ASP A 38 8.79 22.46 5.74
CA ASP A 38 8.18 21.28 6.38
C ASP A 38 8.41 20.00 5.56
N GLU A 39 8.36 20.07 4.22
CA GLU A 39 8.74 18.96 3.34
C GLU A 39 10.20 18.57 3.52
N ILE A 40 11.09 19.56 3.60
CA ILE A 40 12.52 19.34 3.89
C ILE A 40 12.69 18.63 5.24
N ARG A 41 11.98 19.09 6.29
CA ARG A 41 12.05 18.48 7.63
C ARG A 41 11.59 17.02 7.62
N ASN A 42 10.49 16.71 6.94
CA ASN A 42 9.96 15.36 6.85
C ASN A 42 10.89 14.43 6.07
N LEU A 43 11.48 14.92 4.98
CA LEU A 43 12.47 14.20 4.19
C LEU A 43 13.71 13.88 5.02
N VAL A 44 14.22 14.84 5.81
CA VAL A 44 15.33 14.61 6.73
C VAL A 44 15.00 13.49 7.74
N GLN A 45 13.80 13.52 8.33
CA GLN A 45 13.38 12.48 9.27
C GLN A 45 13.27 11.09 8.63
N ALA A 46 12.78 11.02 7.39
CA ALA A 46 12.67 9.78 6.63
C ALA A 46 14.05 9.22 6.26
N ALA A 47 14.95 10.08 5.81
CA ALA A 47 16.34 9.74 5.52
C ALA A 47 17.06 9.24 6.78
N ASP A 48 16.94 9.95 7.91
CA ASP A 48 17.54 9.56 9.18
C ASP A 48 17.08 8.15 9.60
N GLU A 49 15.80 7.83 9.48
CA GLU A 49 15.28 6.50 9.82
C GLU A 49 15.79 5.41 8.86
N ARG A 50 15.85 5.69 7.56
CA ARG A 50 16.30 4.73 6.56
C ARG A 50 17.80 4.47 6.67
N PHE A 51 18.61 5.50 6.91
CA PHE A 51 20.07 5.36 6.91
C PHE A 51 20.62 4.93 8.27
N LEU A 52 19.97 5.28 9.37
CA LEU A 52 20.45 4.96 10.70
C LEU A 52 19.69 3.76 11.26
N ARG A 53 20.25 2.56 11.13
CA ARG A 53 19.76 1.38 11.87
C ARG A 53 19.78 1.71 13.37
N ARG A 54 18.61 1.97 13.97
CA ARG A 54 18.48 1.78 15.43
C ARG A 54 18.60 0.28 15.65
N LYS A 55 19.75 -0.18 16.17
CA LYS A 55 19.82 -1.51 16.78
C LYS A 55 18.78 -1.56 17.89
N GLU A 56 17.62 -2.14 17.63
CA GLU A 56 16.80 -2.72 18.69
C GLU A 56 17.59 -3.88 19.28
N ILE A 57 18.41 -3.58 20.30
CA ILE A 57 18.90 -4.58 21.24
C ILE A 57 18.36 -4.14 22.60
N GLN A 58 17.37 -4.92 23.05
CA GLN A 58 16.91 -5.13 24.43
C GLN A 58 17.00 -3.94 25.41
N ASP A 59 15.81 -3.42 25.75
CA ASP A 59 15.37 -3.11 27.12
C ASP A 59 16.49 -2.85 28.15
N VAL A 60 17.14 -1.70 28.06
CA VAL A 60 17.85 -1.09 29.18
C VAL A 60 17.49 0.38 29.20
N ARG A 61 16.74 0.77 30.24
CA ARG A 61 16.38 2.15 30.63
C ARG A 61 17.40 3.18 30.11
N SER A 62 17.00 4.01 29.16
CA SER A 62 17.89 5.02 28.58
C SER A 62 17.31 6.42 28.72
N ASN A 63 17.98 7.24 29.53
CA ASN A 63 17.97 8.69 29.42
C ASN A 63 18.29 9.11 27.98
N PRO A 64 17.73 10.23 27.47
CA PRO A 64 17.95 10.66 26.10
C PRO A 64 19.38 11.20 25.96
N ILE A 65 20.23 10.47 25.25
CA ILE A 65 21.53 10.98 24.79
C ILE A 65 21.30 11.63 23.43
N ASN A 66 21.66 12.92 23.35
CA ASN A 66 21.61 13.82 22.20
C ASN A 66 21.89 13.13 20.84
N SER A 67 21.02 13.35 19.85
CA SER A 67 21.19 12.86 18.49
C SER A 67 22.33 13.61 17.77
N SER A 68 23.47 12.95 17.59
CA SER A 68 24.71 13.48 16.97
C SER A 68 24.72 13.51 15.43
N THR A 69 23.56 13.42 14.78
CA THR A 69 23.44 13.55 13.30
C THR A 69 22.97 14.97 12.99
N TYR A 70 23.67 15.66 12.10
CA TYR A 70 23.28 16.98 11.60
C TYR A 70 23.27 16.99 10.07
N TYR A 71 22.40 17.83 9.50
CA TYR A 71 22.28 18.01 8.06
C TYR A 71 22.57 19.47 7.68
N THR A 72 23.07 19.66 6.46
CA THR A 72 23.22 20.98 5.85
C THR A 72 22.54 21.00 4.49
N ILE A 73 22.07 22.18 4.06
CA ILE A 73 21.45 22.36 2.75
C ILE A 73 22.38 23.22 1.93
N THR A 74 22.79 22.73 0.76
CA THR A 74 23.69 23.44 -0.16
C THR A 74 23.09 23.45 -1.56
N ASN A 75 23.44 24.48 -2.35
CA ASN A 75 23.12 24.50 -3.78
C ASN A 75 24.13 23.69 -4.59
N ASP A 76 25.35 23.56 -4.06
CA ASP A 76 26.45 22.83 -4.70
C ASP A 76 26.60 21.43 -4.11
N GLU A 77 27.01 20.49 -4.96
CA GLU A 77 27.44 19.16 -4.55
C GLU A 77 28.79 19.27 -3.83
N LEU A 78 28.90 18.63 -2.66
CA LEU A 78 30.15 18.60 -1.92
C LEU A 78 31.12 17.58 -2.55
N PRO A 79 32.42 17.91 -2.70
CA PRO A 79 33.38 16.97 -3.25
C PRO A 79 33.55 15.74 -2.33
N ASN A 80 33.70 14.56 -2.94
CA ASN A 80 33.85 13.27 -2.24
C ASN A 80 32.63 12.85 -1.39
N VAL A 81 31.42 13.19 -1.83
CA VAL A 81 30.17 12.79 -1.17
C VAL A 81 29.41 11.78 -2.01
N CYS A 82 28.79 10.78 -1.36
CA CYS A 82 27.91 9.83 -2.03
C CYS A 82 26.54 10.49 -2.25
N VAL A 83 26.15 10.70 -3.52
CA VAL A 83 24.83 11.24 -3.86
C VAL A 83 23.81 10.09 -3.96
N ILE A 84 22.69 10.25 -3.27
CA ILE A 84 21.58 9.30 -3.24
C ILE A 84 20.36 9.98 -3.85
N GLU A 85 19.83 9.41 -4.92
CA GLU A 85 18.60 9.88 -5.55
C GLU A 85 17.37 9.53 -4.72
N LEU A 86 16.35 10.39 -4.76
CA LEU A 86 15.07 10.15 -4.07
C LEU A 86 14.38 8.85 -4.53
N SER A 87 14.62 8.41 -5.76
CA SER A 87 14.09 7.15 -6.30
C SER A 87 14.48 5.92 -5.48
N HIS A 88 15.64 5.94 -4.81
CA HIS A 88 16.03 4.85 -3.90
C HIS A 88 15.03 4.69 -2.76
N PHE A 89 14.27 5.74 -2.44
CA PHE A 89 13.28 5.69 -1.38
C PHE A 89 11.95 5.05 -1.78
N TYR A 90 11.66 4.99 -3.08
CA TYR A 90 10.37 4.61 -3.65
C TYR A 90 10.32 3.12 -3.97
N ILE A 91 10.25 2.31 -2.91
CA ILE A 91 10.05 0.85 -3.01
C ILE A 91 8.66 0.47 -2.49
N TYR A 92 8.19 -0.72 -2.87
CA TYR A 92 6.94 -1.26 -2.36
C TYR A 92 6.89 -1.26 -0.82
N ASP A 93 5.71 -0.99 -0.26
CA ASP A 93 5.44 -0.87 1.19
C ASP A 93 6.04 0.36 1.89
N ASN A 94 6.80 1.21 1.19
CA ASN A 94 7.29 2.46 1.76
C ASN A 94 6.25 3.57 1.78
N TRP A 95 6.42 4.48 2.73
CA TRP A 95 5.53 5.61 2.95
C TRP A 95 6.04 6.87 2.26
N VAL A 96 5.10 7.59 1.67
CA VAL A 96 5.35 8.86 0.98
C VAL A 96 4.29 9.89 1.35
N SER A 97 4.67 11.15 1.34
CA SER A 97 3.76 12.28 1.35
C SER A 97 3.66 12.90 -0.03
N ILE A 98 2.46 13.32 -0.41
CA ILE A 98 2.24 14.13 -1.60
C ILE A 98 2.73 15.55 -1.35
N ARG A 99 3.46 16.10 -2.31
CA ARG A 99 4.00 17.46 -2.27
C ARG A 99 2.90 18.52 -2.24
N SER A 100 3.29 19.73 -1.85
CA SER A 100 2.45 20.92 -1.85
C SER A 100 1.91 21.26 -3.24
N GLY A 101 0.67 21.72 -3.34
CA GLY A 101 0.08 22.22 -4.58
C GLY A 101 -0.50 21.14 -5.51
N VAL A 102 -0.50 19.87 -5.11
CA VAL A 102 -0.97 18.76 -5.95
C VAL A 102 -2.49 18.62 -5.88
N PHE A 103 -3.14 18.70 -7.04
CA PHE A 103 -4.57 18.45 -7.21
C PHE A 103 -4.80 17.19 -8.05
N ASP A 104 -5.46 16.21 -7.47
CA ASP A 104 -5.85 14.99 -8.15
C ASP A 104 -7.10 15.24 -9.00
N ARG A 105 -6.98 15.07 -10.31
CA ARG A 105 -8.08 15.27 -11.26
C ARG A 105 -9.10 14.14 -11.26
N TYR A 106 -8.67 12.92 -10.96
CA TYR A 106 -9.52 11.72 -10.93
C TYR A 106 -10.40 11.75 -9.68
N LEU A 107 -9.78 11.97 -8.52
CA LEU A 107 -10.48 12.17 -7.27
C LEU A 107 -11.16 13.55 -7.21
N ARG A 108 -10.72 14.55 -8.00
CA ARG A 108 -11.13 15.96 -7.91
C ARG A 108 -11.01 16.48 -6.47
N LEU A 109 -9.80 16.37 -5.92
CA LEU A 109 -9.44 16.75 -4.57
C LEU A 109 -8.04 17.37 -4.56
N ASN A 110 -7.84 18.36 -3.70
CA ASN A 110 -6.49 18.76 -3.32
C ASN A 110 -5.93 17.66 -2.40
N ILE A 111 -4.86 17.00 -2.85
CA ILE A 111 -4.21 15.89 -2.14
C ILE A 111 -2.86 16.33 -1.56
N SER A 112 -2.58 17.63 -1.50
CA SER A 112 -1.36 18.16 -0.89
C SER A 112 -1.20 17.66 0.54
N HIS A 113 0.00 17.16 0.85
CA HIS A 113 0.35 16.58 2.14
C HIS A 113 -0.53 15.40 2.55
N PHE A 114 -1.16 14.71 1.61
CA PHE A 114 -1.72 13.39 1.88
C PHE A 114 -0.56 12.42 2.08
N ILE A 115 -0.73 11.47 2.99
CA ILE A 115 0.27 10.46 3.30
C ILE A 115 -0.30 9.11 2.91
N GLY A 116 0.54 8.28 2.30
CA GLY A 116 0.16 6.94 1.94
C GLY A 116 1.35 6.03 1.66
N ARG A 117 1.03 4.77 1.42
CA ARG A 117 1.98 3.70 1.16
C ARG A 117 2.02 3.36 -0.32
N ILE A 118 3.22 3.18 -0.87
CA ILE A 118 3.41 2.67 -2.24
C ILE A 118 2.93 1.23 -2.26
N ALA A 119 1.95 0.95 -3.10
CA ALA A 119 1.31 -0.37 -3.18
C ALA A 119 1.33 -0.97 -4.59
N ASP A 120 1.65 -0.19 -5.62
CA ASP A 120 2.01 -0.70 -6.95
C ASP A 120 2.87 0.36 -7.68
N PHE A 121 3.57 -0.04 -8.74
CA PHE A 121 4.39 0.85 -9.57
C PHE A 121 4.23 0.53 -11.06
N TYR A 122 4.24 1.58 -11.87
CA TYR A 122 4.11 1.51 -13.32
C TYR A 122 5.16 2.41 -13.94
N ASN A 123 5.76 1.95 -15.04
CA ASN A 123 6.66 2.75 -15.84
C ASN A 123 6.04 2.89 -17.23
N ASP A 124 5.67 4.12 -17.61
CA ASP A 124 5.07 4.42 -18.92
C ASP A 124 6.10 5.04 -19.88
N ASN A 125 7.35 4.56 -19.83
CA ASN A 125 8.53 5.02 -20.57
C ASN A 125 9.03 6.44 -20.26
N ASP A 126 8.15 7.38 -19.88
CA ASP A 126 8.50 8.78 -19.62
C ASP A 126 8.65 9.10 -18.13
N GLN A 127 7.83 8.50 -17.26
CA GLN A 127 7.85 8.72 -15.81
C GLN A 127 7.39 7.49 -15.03
N ASP A 128 8.01 7.28 -13.86
CA ASP A 128 7.52 6.31 -12.88
C ASP A 128 6.28 6.87 -12.17
N VAL A 129 5.22 6.05 -12.14
CA VAL A 129 3.95 6.35 -11.50
C VAL A 129 3.67 5.29 -10.44
N PHE A 130 3.34 5.73 -9.23
CA PHE A 130 3.08 4.86 -8.10
C PHE A 130 1.61 4.90 -7.72
N PHE A 131 1.03 3.73 -7.42
CA PHE A 131 -0.25 3.70 -6.72
C PHE A 131 -0.02 3.87 -5.21
N ILE A 132 -0.55 4.96 -4.67
CA ILE A 132 -0.40 5.33 -3.26
C ILE A 132 -1.70 5.05 -2.51
N LYS A 133 -1.65 4.15 -1.52
CA LYS A 133 -2.76 3.86 -0.58
C LYS A 133 -2.73 4.81 0.61
N TRP A 134 -3.81 5.54 0.86
CA TRP A 134 -3.89 6.54 1.92
C TRP A 134 -3.86 5.94 3.32
N ASP A 135 -3.15 6.62 4.22
CA ASP A 135 -3.12 6.33 5.66
C ASP A 135 -4.44 6.72 6.36
N THR A 136 -4.64 6.27 7.59
CA THR A 136 -5.83 6.56 8.40
C THR A 136 -6.06 8.05 8.57
N THR A 137 -5.00 8.82 8.83
CA THR A 137 -5.07 10.28 9.00
C THR A 137 -5.60 10.96 7.73
N THR A 138 -5.08 10.57 6.58
CA THR A 138 -5.47 11.07 5.27
C THR A 138 -6.90 10.67 4.94
N LEU A 139 -7.29 9.42 5.18
CA LEU A 139 -8.66 8.96 4.98
C LEU A 139 -9.67 9.78 5.80
N ASN A 140 -9.32 10.16 7.03
CA ASN A 140 -10.15 11.02 7.88
C ASN A 140 -10.26 12.46 7.37
N ARG A 141 -9.31 12.94 6.55
CA ARG A 141 -9.34 14.29 5.94
C ARG A 141 -10.22 14.33 4.69
N ILE A 142 -10.52 13.19 4.06
CA ILE A 142 -11.37 13.16 2.86
C ILE A 142 -12.84 13.39 3.29
N PRO A 143 -13.54 14.40 2.73
CA PRO A 143 -14.92 14.67 3.10
C PRO A 143 -15.83 13.46 2.81
N ILE A 144 -16.71 13.12 3.76
CA ILE A 144 -17.62 11.97 3.63
C ILE A 144 -18.50 12.01 2.37
N LEU A 145 -18.98 13.20 2.01
CA LEU A 145 -19.75 13.41 0.78
C LEU A 145 -18.93 13.04 -0.47
N LYS A 146 -17.62 13.27 -0.41
CA LYS A 146 -16.70 12.95 -1.50
C LYS A 146 -16.47 11.45 -1.62
N ILE A 147 -16.20 10.77 -0.51
CA ILE A 147 -16.09 9.31 -0.46
C ILE A 147 -17.34 8.67 -1.09
N ARG A 148 -18.53 9.11 -0.68
CA ARG A 148 -19.80 8.62 -1.24
C ARG A 148 -19.92 8.85 -2.74
N GLN A 149 -19.48 10.01 -3.25
CA GLN A 149 -19.50 10.29 -4.69
C GLN A 149 -18.54 9.40 -5.48
N LEU A 150 -17.34 9.15 -4.95
CA LEU A 150 -16.33 8.30 -5.58
C LEU A 150 -16.81 6.84 -5.66
N LEU A 151 -17.28 6.29 -4.54
CA LEU A 151 -17.81 4.92 -4.49
C LEU A 151 -19.01 4.72 -5.44
N LYS A 152 -19.92 5.69 -5.54
CA LYS A 152 -21.02 5.65 -6.52
C LYS A 152 -20.55 5.62 -7.97
N ARG A 153 -19.38 6.19 -8.26
CA ARG A 153 -18.75 6.21 -9.60
C ARG A 153 -17.85 5.00 -9.83
N LYS A 154 -17.81 4.03 -8.90
CA LYS A 154 -16.86 2.91 -8.90
C LYS A 154 -15.39 3.38 -8.91
N ILE A 155 -15.11 4.46 -8.18
CA ILE A 155 -13.76 4.98 -7.98
C ILE A 155 -13.36 4.71 -6.54
N SER A 156 -12.24 4.02 -6.35
CA SER A 156 -11.68 3.79 -5.01
C SER A 156 -11.26 5.13 -4.39
N PRO A 157 -11.77 5.50 -3.20
CA PRO A 157 -11.32 6.69 -2.48
C PRO A 157 -10.06 6.42 -1.65
N PHE A 158 -9.53 5.20 -1.67
CA PHE A 158 -8.50 4.73 -0.74
C PHE A 158 -7.07 4.91 -1.25
N GLY A 159 -6.91 5.34 -2.49
CA GLY A 159 -5.61 5.63 -3.06
C GLY A 159 -5.73 6.34 -4.40
N THR A 160 -4.59 6.65 -5.00
CA THR A 160 -4.52 7.19 -6.36
C THR A 160 -3.14 6.94 -6.98
N PHE A 161 -3.05 7.17 -8.28
CA PHE A 161 -1.79 7.14 -9.03
C PHE A 161 -1.10 8.50 -8.95
N VAL A 162 0.18 8.51 -8.60
CA VAL A 162 0.97 9.74 -8.46
C VAL A 162 2.36 9.54 -9.06
N SER A 163 2.80 10.51 -9.87
CA SER A 163 4.15 10.55 -10.46
C SER A 163 5.23 10.74 -9.38
N THR A 164 6.41 10.20 -9.66
CA THR A 164 7.58 10.24 -8.76
C THR A 164 8.00 11.65 -8.31
N ASP A 165 7.83 12.66 -9.16
CA ASP A 165 8.20 14.05 -8.90
C ASP A 165 7.24 14.77 -7.94
N LEU A 166 6.06 14.19 -7.69
CA LEU A 166 5.00 14.76 -6.84
C LEU A 166 4.96 14.15 -5.44
N ILE A 167 5.85 13.21 -5.14
CA ILE A 167 5.93 12.53 -3.84
C ILE A 167 7.27 12.78 -3.17
N LEU A 168 7.29 12.62 -1.85
CA LEU A 168 8.50 12.63 -1.02
C LEU A 168 8.43 11.48 -0.02
N PRO A 169 9.55 10.81 0.28
CA PRO A 169 9.55 9.77 1.29
C PRO A 169 9.28 10.35 2.68
N VAL A 170 8.51 9.62 3.47
CA VAL A 170 8.23 9.96 4.87
C VAL A 170 8.45 8.77 5.78
N LYS A 171 8.66 9.07 7.06
CA LYS A 171 8.66 8.07 8.12
C LYS A 171 7.33 7.33 8.15
N LYS A 172 7.39 6.01 8.37
CA LYS A 172 6.22 5.14 8.55
C LYS A 172 5.33 5.68 9.69
N PRO A 173 4.12 6.18 9.40
CA PRO A 173 3.27 6.79 10.41
C PRO A 173 2.44 5.74 11.18
N GLU A 174 2.09 4.62 10.56
CA GLU A 174 1.21 3.60 11.13
C GLU A 174 1.47 2.18 10.58
N LYS A 175 0.75 1.18 11.10
CA LYS A 175 0.79 -0.21 10.61
C LYS A 175 -0.26 -0.40 9.51
N SER A 176 0.06 -1.22 8.51
CA SER A 176 -0.83 -1.47 7.36
C SER A 176 -2.21 -2.01 7.76
N LEU A 177 -2.28 -2.81 8.85
CA LEU A 177 -3.56 -3.33 9.37
C LEU A 177 -4.50 -2.22 9.88
N ASP A 178 -3.96 -1.13 10.45
CA ASP A 178 -4.77 -0.02 10.96
C ASP A 178 -5.45 0.69 9.77
N THR A 179 -4.69 0.88 8.68
CA THR A 179 -5.19 1.43 7.42
C THR A 179 -6.29 0.55 6.82
N GLU A 180 -6.07 -0.76 6.72
CA GLU A 180 -7.07 -1.71 6.18
C GLU A 180 -8.37 -1.69 6.98
N GLN A 181 -8.27 -1.64 8.32
CA GLN A 181 -9.43 -1.51 9.20
C GLN A 181 -10.21 -0.23 8.91
N LYS A 182 -9.52 0.90 8.75
CA LYS A 182 -10.17 2.17 8.42
C LYS A 182 -10.87 2.12 7.06
N GLN A 183 -10.22 1.55 6.04
CA GLN A 183 -10.82 1.41 4.71
C GLN A 183 -12.09 0.53 4.75
N LEU A 184 -12.05 -0.58 5.48
CA LEU A 184 -13.21 -1.46 5.65
C LEU A 184 -14.35 -0.76 6.41
N GLU A 185 -14.05 0.02 7.46
CA GLU A 185 -15.03 0.83 8.19
C GLU A 185 -15.73 1.83 7.26
N ILE A 186 -14.95 2.55 6.45
CA ILE A 186 -15.49 3.50 5.46
C ILE A 186 -16.35 2.80 4.43
N TYR A 187 -15.90 1.66 3.90
CA TYR A 187 -16.66 0.86 2.94
C TYR A 187 -17.98 0.36 3.53
N ARG A 188 -17.95 -0.19 4.75
CA ARG A 188 -19.16 -0.66 5.45
C ARG A 188 -20.24 0.42 5.54
N ASN A 189 -19.85 1.65 5.86
CA ASN A 189 -20.80 2.79 5.96
C ASN A 189 -21.47 3.15 4.63
N HIS A 190 -20.93 2.68 3.50
CA HIS A 190 -21.43 2.94 2.16
C HIS A 190 -21.83 1.68 1.40
N LEU A 191 -21.84 0.54 2.08
CA LEU A 191 -22.15 -0.75 1.51
C LEU A 191 -23.60 -0.76 0.99
N PRO A 192 -23.86 -1.22 -0.25
CA PRO A 192 -25.21 -1.43 -0.71
C PRO A 192 -25.97 -2.40 0.20
N LYS A 193 -27.20 -2.05 0.61
CA LYS A 193 -28.01 -2.89 1.52
C LYS A 193 -28.13 -4.36 1.11
N LYS A 194 -28.08 -4.65 -0.20
CA LYS A 194 -28.14 -6.01 -0.75
C LYS A 194 -26.96 -6.91 -0.36
N PHE A 195 -25.86 -6.31 0.12
CA PHE A 195 -24.61 -6.98 0.49
C PHE A 195 -24.36 -7.01 2.00
N GLU A 196 -25.28 -6.47 2.81
CA GLU A 196 -25.09 -6.34 4.27
C GLU A 196 -24.91 -7.71 4.96
N LEU A 197 -25.67 -8.71 4.53
CA LEU A 197 -25.60 -10.06 5.10
C LEU A 197 -24.27 -10.75 4.75
N GLU A 198 -23.82 -10.61 3.50
CA GLU A 198 -22.59 -11.17 2.98
C GLU A 198 -21.39 -10.53 3.69
N PHE A 199 -21.42 -9.20 3.84
CA PHE A 199 -20.39 -8.48 4.60
C PHE A 199 -20.31 -8.97 6.04
N GLN A 200 -21.45 -9.09 6.73
CA GLN A 200 -21.48 -9.61 8.09
C GLN A 200 -20.99 -11.06 8.17
N THR A 201 -21.21 -11.87 7.13
CA THR A 201 -20.78 -13.27 7.09
C THR A 201 -19.26 -13.39 6.92
N VAL A 202 -18.66 -12.63 6.01
CA VAL A 202 -17.21 -12.68 5.73
C VAL A 202 -16.42 -11.99 6.84
N PHE A 203 -16.89 -10.82 7.28
CA PHE A 203 -16.17 -9.94 8.21
C PHE A 203 -16.74 -10.00 9.63
N ASN A 204 -17.47 -11.07 9.98
CA ASN A 204 -17.96 -11.25 11.35
C ASN A 204 -16.77 -11.24 12.32
N GLY A 205 -16.78 -10.34 13.30
CA GLY A 205 -15.68 -10.22 14.26
C GLY A 205 -14.42 -9.50 13.75
N PHE A 206 -14.40 -9.00 12.51
CA PHE A 206 -13.29 -8.15 12.03
C PHE A 206 -13.15 -6.88 12.88
N SER A 207 -14.24 -6.39 13.48
CA SER A 207 -14.24 -5.27 14.42
C SER A 207 -13.57 -5.55 15.76
N ASN A 208 -13.31 -6.83 16.10
CA ASN A 208 -12.82 -7.24 17.41
C ASN A 208 -11.50 -8.04 17.25
N GLN A 209 -10.36 -7.35 17.31
CA GLN A 209 -9.05 -7.92 17.65
C GLN A 209 -8.32 -8.83 16.64
N LEU A 210 -8.79 -8.97 15.40
CA LEU A 210 -8.06 -9.80 14.42
C LEU A 210 -6.78 -9.09 13.93
N LYS A 211 -5.64 -9.76 14.11
CA LYS A 211 -4.31 -9.37 13.57
C LYS A 211 -4.12 -9.81 12.11
N VAL A 212 -5.21 -9.95 11.35
CA VAL A 212 -5.23 -10.63 10.06
C VAL A 212 -5.72 -9.64 9.00
N SER A 213 -5.06 -9.60 7.84
CA SER A 213 -5.42 -8.69 6.74
C SER A 213 -6.78 -9.02 6.13
N VAL A 214 -7.41 -8.05 5.48
CA VAL A 214 -8.71 -8.20 4.81
C VAL A 214 -8.67 -9.29 3.73
N PHE A 215 -7.57 -9.38 2.97
CA PHE A 215 -7.35 -10.42 1.97
C PHE A 215 -7.26 -11.81 2.60
N ARG A 216 -6.55 -11.93 3.73
CA ARG A 216 -6.46 -13.21 4.45
C ARG A 216 -7.78 -13.61 5.09
N THR A 217 -8.63 -12.67 5.48
CA THR A 217 -10.03 -12.96 5.88
C THR A 217 -10.82 -13.57 4.73
N TRP A 218 -10.70 -13.02 3.52
CA TRP A 218 -11.32 -13.57 2.32
C TRP A 218 -10.81 -14.98 1.98
N GLU A 219 -9.49 -15.19 1.99
CA GLU A 219 -8.89 -16.50 1.76
C GLU A 219 -9.45 -17.55 2.73
N ASN A 220 -9.45 -17.23 4.03
CA ASN A 220 -9.94 -18.14 5.06
C ASN A 220 -11.44 -18.45 4.87
N TYR A 221 -12.25 -17.43 4.56
CA TYR A 221 -13.68 -17.61 4.33
C TYR A 221 -13.94 -18.53 3.14
N LEU A 222 -13.33 -18.23 1.98
CA LEU A 222 -13.54 -18.97 0.74
C LEU A 222 -12.97 -20.38 0.83
N GLN A 223 -11.81 -20.57 1.46
CA GLN A 223 -11.21 -21.90 1.67
C GLN A 223 -12.13 -22.78 2.51
N ASN A 224 -12.69 -22.26 3.61
CA ASN A 224 -13.66 -23.00 4.42
C ASN A 224 -14.92 -23.34 3.63
N PHE A 225 -15.38 -22.42 2.77
CA PHE A 225 -16.54 -22.66 1.92
C PHE A 225 -16.28 -23.80 0.92
N ILE A 226 -15.15 -23.79 0.22
CA ILE A 226 -14.75 -24.83 -0.74
C ILE A 226 -14.60 -26.20 -0.07
N LEU A 227 -14.08 -26.26 1.16
CA LEU A 227 -13.93 -27.52 1.90
C LEU A 227 -15.28 -28.12 2.33
N ASN A 228 -16.27 -27.28 2.61
CA ASN A 228 -17.58 -27.72 3.09
C ASN A 228 -18.54 -28.05 1.93
N GLU A 229 -18.46 -27.30 0.84
CA GLU A 229 -19.31 -27.45 -0.33
C GLU A 229 -18.56 -28.24 -1.41
N ASN A 230 -18.80 -29.55 -1.45
CA ASN A 230 -18.20 -30.41 -2.46
C ASN A 230 -18.63 -29.93 -3.87
N HIS A 231 -17.65 -29.50 -4.66
CA HIS A 231 -17.74 -29.17 -6.09
C HIS A 231 -18.39 -27.82 -6.47
N ILE A 232 -17.65 -26.72 -6.29
CA ILE A 232 -18.01 -25.42 -6.87
C ILE A 232 -17.56 -25.36 -8.34
N SER A 233 -18.51 -25.47 -9.27
CA SER A 233 -18.23 -25.33 -10.71
C SER A 233 -18.35 -23.87 -11.13
N CYS A 234 -17.53 -23.46 -12.10
CA CYS A 234 -17.53 -22.09 -12.60
C CYS A 234 -17.28 -22.02 -14.12
N LEU A 235 -17.55 -20.85 -14.70
CA LEU A 235 -17.12 -20.48 -16.04
C LEU A 235 -16.00 -19.45 -15.94
N THR A 236 -14.89 -19.68 -16.63
CA THR A 236 -13.85 -18.65 -16.81
C THR A 236 -14.27 -17.61 -17.84
N LYS A 237 -13.58 -16.46 -17.89
CA LYS A 237 -13.73 -15.47 -18.98
C LYS A 237 -13.56 -16.06 -20.40
N SER A 238 -12.80 -17.15 -20.54
CA SER A 238 -12.67 -17.89 -21.80
C SER A 238 -13.81 -18.89 -22.06
N MET A 239 -14.92 -18.77 -21.33
CA MET A 239 -16.08 -19.66 -21.38
C MET A 239 -15.75 -21.14 -21.11
N THR A 240 -14.67 -21.40 -20.39
CA THR A 240 -14.24 -22.76 -20.06
C THR A 240 -14.87 -23.17 -18.73
N LYS A 241 -15.54 -24.32 -18.70
CA LYS A 241 -16.05 -24.91 -17.46
C LYS A 241 -14.90 -25.48 -16.65
N ALA A 242 -14.85 -25.12 -15.37
CA ALA A 242 -13.85 -25.61 -14.44
C ALA A 242 -14.45 -25.84 -13.06
N LEU A 243 -13.73 -26.59 -12.24
CA LEU A 243 -14.04 -26.80 -10.83
C LEU A 243 -13.07 -26.00 -9.97
N ILE A 244 -13.57 -25.16 -9.06
CA ILE A 244 -12.75 -24.53 -8.03
C ILE A 244 -12.38 -25.60 -7.00
N THR A 245 -11.09 -25.78 -6.77
CA THR A 245 -10.56 -26.87 -5.93
C THR A 245 -9.84 -26.38 -4.68
N ALA A 246 -9.19 -25.22 -4.73
CA ALA A 246 -8.47 -24.65 -3.59
C ALA A 246 -8.27 -23.13 -3.75
N ILE A 247 -7.94 -22.47 -2.64
CA ILE A 247 -7.39 -21.11 -2.63
C ILE A 247 -5.87 -21.18 -2.77
N ALA A 248 -5.31 -20.43 -3.71
CA ALA A 248 -3.87 -20.42 -4.02
C ALA A 248 -3.12 -19.22 -3.41
N GLY A 249 -3.84 -18.27 -2.81
CA GLY A 249 -3.27 -17.07 -2.17
C GLY A 249 -4.08 -15.82 -2.51
N SER A 250 -3.52 -14.65 -2.23
CA SER A 250 -4.12 -13.36 -2.53
C SER A 250 -3.08 -12.26 -2.67
N ASP A 251 -3.43 -11.23 -3.42
CA ASP A 251 -2.66 -9.98 -3.52
C ASP A 251 -3.60 -8.77 -3.61
N GLU A 252 -3.01 -7.57 -3.52
CA GLU A 252 -3.77 -6.32 -3.51
C GLU A 252 -4.33 -5.91 -4.88
N LYS A 253 -3.89 -6.55 -5.97
CA LYS A 253 -4.19 -6.18 -7.36
C LYS A 253 -5.32 -7.00 -7.96
N ASN A 254 -5.30 -8.30 -7.71
CA ASN A 254 -6.20 -9.28 -8.28
C ASN A 254 -7.11 -9.93 -7.22
N GLY A 255 -6.84 -9.67 -5.94
CA GLY A 255 -7.55 -10.28 -4.83
C GLY A 255 -7.13 -11.73 -4.61
N VAL A 256 -8.08 -12.59 -4.26
CA VAL A 256 -7.90 -14.02 -4.03
C VAL A 256 -7.69 -14.76 -5.35
N TRP A 257 -6.70 -15.66 -5.35
CA TRP A 257 -6.39 -16.59 -6.43
C TRP A 257 -6.93 -17.99 -6.10
N VAL A 258 -7.40 -18.70 -7.12
CA VAL A 258 -8.01 -20.03 -6.99
C VAL A 258 -7.36 -21.03 -7.92
N GLU A 259 -7.24 -22.28 -7.46
CA GLU A 259 -6.90 -23.42 -8.31
C GLU A 259 -8.17 -23.97 -8.97
N LEU A 260 -8.17 -23.96 -10.30
CA LEU A 260 -9.21 -24.51 -11.14
C LEU A 260 -8.77 -25.83 -11.76
N LYS A 261 -9.61 -26.85 -11.64
CA LYS A 261 -9.46 -28.11 -12.35
C LYS A 261 -10.39 -28.14 -13.56
N THR A 262 -9.80 -28.21 -14.75
CA THR A 262 -10.50 -28.48 -16.00
C THR A 262 -10.40 -29.97 -16.35
N ASN A 263 -11.04 -30.40 -17.44
CA ASN A 263 -10.93 -31.78 -17.91
C ASN A 263 -9.49 -32.20 -18.23
N ASN A 264 -8.63 -31.24 -18.61
CA ASN A 264 -7.31 -31.55 -19.14
C ASN A 264 -6.18 -31.13 -18.21
N ASN A 265 -6.32 -30.05 -17.45
CA ASN A 265 -5.26 -29.45 -16.62
C ASN A 265 -5.79 -28.78 -15.35
N SER A 266 -4.90 -28.55 -14.38
CA SER A 266 -5.07 -27.57 -13.29
C SER A 266 -4.45 -26.23 -13.69
N ILE A 267 -5.12 -25.13 -13.40
CA ILE A 267 -4.61 -23.76 -13.59
C ILE A 267 -4.87 -22.92 -12.34
N ILE A 268 -4.04 -21.92 -12.09
CA ILE A 268 -4.25 -20.93 -11.03
C ILE A 268 -4.64 -19.62 -11.70
N ILE A 269 -5.78 -19.05 -11.33
CA ILE A 269 -6.25 -17.76 -11.84
C ILE A 269 -6.78 -16.88 -10.70
N PRO A 270 -6.85 -15.56 -10.88
CA PRO A 270 -7.62 -14.69 -10.00
C PRO A 270 -9.08 -15.12 -9.94
N LEU A 271 -9.69 -15.10 -8.77
CA LEU A 271 -11.12 -15.34 -8.62
C LEU A 271 -11.94 -14.29 -9.40
N ASN A 272 -11.42 -13.07 -9.57
CA ASN A 272 -12.02 -12.03 -10.41
C ASN A 272 -11.98 -12.33 -11.93
N ASP A 273 -11.26 -13.37 -12.36
CA ASP A 273 -11.26 -13.85 -13.74
C ASP A 273 -12.28 -14.99 -13.99
N VAL A 274 -12.98 -15.40 -12.93
CA VAL A 274 -14.20 -16.21 -13.05
C VAL A 274 -15.33 -15.31 -13.53
N GLU A 275 -16.07 -15.76 -14.53
CA GLU A 275 -17.24 -15.07 -15.07
C GLU A 275 -18.46 -15.37 -14.21
N ASP A 276 -18.77 -16.66 -14.03
CA ASP A 276 -19.97 -17.13 -13.36
C ASP A 276 -19.72 -18.36 -12.49
N ILE A 277 -20.54 -18.50 -11.45
CA ILE A 277 -20.63 -19.69 -10.60
C ILE A 277 -21.81 -20.54 -11.05
N LEU A 278 -21.56 -21.83 -11.28
CA LEU A 278 -22.56 -22.77 -11.76
C LEU A 278 -23.12 -23.60 -10.60
N LEU A 279 -24.46 -23.65 -10.51
CA LEU A 279 -25.20 -24.60 -9.66
C LEU A 279 -24.87 -24.52 -8.16
N ASN A 280 -24.42 -23.37 -7.66
CA ASN A 280 -24.28 -23.10 -6.22
C ASN A 280 -24.75 -21.67 -5.88
N PRO A 281 -26.05 -21.47 -5.59
CA PRO A 281 -26.62 -20.12 -5.38
C PRO A 281 -26.04 -19.37 -4.17
N ILE A 282 -25.58 -20.10 -3.14
CA ILE A 282 -24.99 -19.49 -1.95
C ILE A 282 -23.61 -18.93 -2.32
N PHE A 283 -22.78 -19.72 -2.99
CA PHE A 283 -21.47 -19.26 -3.43
C PHE A 283 -21.59 -18.15 -4.48
N GLU A 284 -22.53 -18.26 -5.41
CA GLU A 284 -22.81 -17.22 -6.41
C GLU A 284 -23.11 -15.86 -5.77
N LYS A 285 -23.95 -15.86 -4.71
CA LYS A 285 -24.25 -14.64 -3.96
C LYS A 285 -23.00 -14.04 -3.29
N MET A 286 -22.17 -14.88 -2.67
CA MET A 286 -20.91 -14.44 -2.05
C MET A 286 -19.89 -13.98 -3.09
N PHE A 287 -19.87 -14.63 -4.26
CA PHE A 287 -19.01 -14.29 -5.37
C PHE A 287 -19.34 -12.90 -5.94
N HIS A 288 -20.62 -12.57 -6.12
CA HIS A 288 -21.01 -11.22 -6.52
C HIS A 288 -20.65 -10.15 -5.48
N PHE A 289 -20.74 -10.48 -4.18
CA PHE A 289 -20.25 -9.58 -3.13
C PHE A 289 -18.73 -9.41 -3.19
N TYR A 290 -17.99 -10.50 -3.39
CA TYR A 290 -16.54 -10.49 -3.57
C TYR A 290 -16.10 -9.64 -4.77
N GLN A 291 -16.74 -9.82 -5.93
CA GLN A 291 -16.50 -9.01 -7.13
C GLN A 291 -16.73 -7.53 -6.84
N HIS A 292 -17.85 -7.19 -6.17
CA HIS A 292 -18.14 -5.81 -5.79
C HIS A 292 -17.09 -5.22 -4.83
N TRP A 293 -16.62 -6.02 -3.88
CA TRP A 293 -15.53 -5.61 -2.99
C TRP A 293 -14.24 -5.38 -3.77
N CYS A 294 -13.89 -6.26 -4.72
CA CYS A 294 -12.69 -6.12 -5.55
C CYS A 294 -12.71 -4.86 -6.41
N GLU A 295 -13.87 -4.43 -6.95
CA GLU A 295 -14.00 -3.17 -7.69
C GLU A 295 -13.52 -1.93 -6.89
N ILE A 296 -13.45 -2.03 -5.56
CA ILE A 296 -13.10 -0.93 -4.67
C ILE A 296 -11.70 -1.09 -4.08
N PHE A 297 -11.30 -2.33 -3.77
CA PHE A 297 -10.08 -2.62 -3.01
C PHE A 297 -8.93 -3.18 -3.86
N CYS A 298 -9.21 -3.68 -5.06
CA CYS A 298 -8.23 -4.23 -6.00
C CYS A 298 -7.99 -3.24 -7.15
N TYR A 299 -6.73 -3.04 -7.56
CA TYR A 299 -6.32 -2.01 -8.54
C TYR A 299 -5.10 -2.42 -9.36
#